data_AF-A0A4R8CJH8-F1
#
_entry.id   AF-A0A4R8CJH8-F1
#
_cell.length_a   1.000
_cell.length_b   1.000
_cell.length_c   1.000
_cell.angle_alpha   90.00
_cell.angle_beta   90.00
_cell.angle_gamma   90.00
#
_symmetry.space_group_name_H-M   'P 1'
#
loop_
_entity.id
_entity.type
_entity.pdbx_description
1 polymer ?
#
loop_
_entity_poly.entity_id
_entity_poly.type
_entity_poly.pdbx_seq_one_letter_code
_entity_poly.pdbx_strand_id
1 'polypeptide(L)'
;MAGLPGGRYDRAAAARVLAEAAGPVAFGQVGLGGPRRLEPEVVPLDGQLTAPQLEYVQSRMRPCPPALVVSAASKVSWRDSGGVANVAHCGPLGPIVPVVAREATLAMWQAFAGSGPAALTDDERAVMDATTTDKDPVEILRVGIDTTSRALVQHAYLADQTPYRSAAEFARGLRDSGIFSVVANTWFWGLQSSTFRRGMIPVRLVAQDDGTVRYAVETVDVLREMKQTAIADAHETLRRATVEEGLTVEEALRKYDVLLGQISRQYALLPAGEQPRCLANMSVDGVRLLPGVVDTFVETFVQLLELVEIGETGMNTADEVFEVPDMTCSHCTNTITGVLEALGVRVAGIDLDTKEVVAAFPSDEVRAQSFEAIRGRGYTVVPR
;
A
#
# COMPACT_ATOMS: atom_id res chain seq x y z
N MET A 1 -20.22 4.33 -30.10
CA MET A 1 -19.25 4.85 -29.12
C MET A 1 -17.87 4.69 -29.73
N ALA A 2 -17.27 5.78 -30.20
CA ALA A 2 -15.91 5.76 -30.71
C ALA A 2 -14.95 5.47 -29.55
N GLY A 3 -14.05 4.51 -29.74
CA GLY A 3 -13.06 4.14 -28.72
C GLY A 3 -12.23 5.37 -28.33
N LEU A 4 -11.97 5.52 -27.03
CA LEU A 4 -11.04 6.52 -26.53
C LEU A 4 -9.69 6.32 -27.24
N PRO A 5 -9.03 7.41 -27.70
CA PRO A 5 -7.69 7.31 -28.28
C PRO A 5 -6.68 6.97 -27.17
N GLY A 6 -5.93 5.89 -27.37
CA GLY A 6 -5.11 5.22 -26.36
C GLY A 6 -5.59 3.79 -26.18
N GLY A 7 -4.67 2.82 -26.08
CA GLY A 7 -4.98 1.39 -26.04
C GLY A 7 -6.18 1.01 -25.16
N ARG A 8 -6.86 -0.08 -25.54
CA ARG A 8 -8.13 -0.51 -24.93
C ARG A 8 -7.96 -0.72 -23.42
N TYR A 9 -8.48 0.20 -22.60
CA TYR A 9 -8.59 0.04 -21.14
C TYR A 9 -9.48 -1.18 -20.88
N ASP A 10 -8.86 -2.31 -20.55
CA ASP A 10 -9.54 -3.61 -20.42
C ASP A 10 -9.04 -4.34 -19.17
N ARG A 11 -9.77 -4.15 -18.07
CA ARG A 11 -9.43 -4.74 -16.77
C ARG A 11 -9.54 -6.27 -16.78
N ALA A 12 -10.39 -6.86 -17.60
CA ALA A 12 -10.50 -8.31 -17.70
C ALA A 12 -9.31 -8.91 -18.44
N ALA A 13 -8.84 -8.23 -19.49
CA ALA A 13 -7.58 -8.59 -20.15
C ALA A 13 -6.38 -8.41 -19.20
N ALA A 14 -6.28 -7.28 -18.49
CA ALA A 14 -5.19 -7.07 -17.52
C ALA A 14 -5.20 -8.12 -16.38
N ALA A 15 -6.38 -8.51 -15.89
CA ALA A 15 -6.49 -9.58 -14.90
C ALA A 15 -6.02 -10.95 -15.43
N ARG A 16 -6.27 -11.24 -16.71
CA ARG A 16 -5.75 -12.45 -17.39
C ARG A 16 -4.24 -12.46 -17.45
N VAL A 17 -3.65 -11.36 -17.93
CA VAL A 17 -2.20 -11.20 -17.98
C VAL A 17 -1.55 -11.40 -16.61
N LEU A 18 -2.15 -10.84 -15.55
CA LEU A 18 -1.66 -11.06 -14.18
C LEU A 18 -1.79 -12.53 -13.73
N ALA A 19 -2.88 -13.21 -14.06
CA ALA A 19 -3.07 -14.61 -13.70
C ALA A 19 -2.05 -15.53 -14.40
N GLU A 20 -1.77 -15.26 -15.68
CA GLU A 20 -0.78 -15.99 -16.46
C GLU A 20 0.65 -15.71 -15.97
N ALA A 21 0.98 -14.44 -15.68
CA ALA A 21 2.28 -14.05 -15.14
C ALA A 21 2.54 -14.63 -13.74
N ALA A 22 1.51 -14.73 -12.91
CA ALA A 22 1.59 -15.38 -11.60
C ALA A 22 1.81 -16.89 -11.73
N GLY A 23 1.28 -17.51 -12.79
CA GLY A 23 1.40 -18.94 -13.04
C GLY A 23 0.55 -19.82 -12.10
N PRO A 24 0.49 -21.13 -12.36
CA PRO A 24 -0.35 -22.07 -11.59
C PRO A 24 0.12 -22.31 -10.15
N VAL A 25 1.37 -21.94 -9.84
CA VAL A 25 2.02 -22.14 -8.53
C VAL A 25 2.31 -20.79 -7.86
N ALA A 26 1.54 -19.75 -8.20
CA ALA A 26 1.86 -18.35 -7.88
C ALA A 26 2.34 -18.07 -6.46
N PHE A 27 1.95 -18.90 -5.49
CA PHE A 27 2.45 -18.85 -4.11
C PHE A 27 2.59 -20.26 -3.53
N GLY A 28 3.38 -21.12 -4.19
CA GLY A 28 3.73 -22.48 -3.75
C GLY A 28 4.44 -22.53 -2.39
N GLN A 29 5.21 -23.57 -2.12
CA GLN A 29 5.89 -23.69 -0.82
C GLN A 29 6.86 -22.51 -0.60
N VAL A 30 6.53 -21.63 0.35
CA VAL A 30 7.35 -20.48 0.71
C VAL A 30 8.50 -20.94 1.61
N GLY A 31 9.73 -20.66 1.20
CA GLY A 31 10.92 -20.91 2.01
C GLY A 31 10.99 -19.90 3.15
N LEU A 32 10.88 -20.36 4.39
CA LEU A 32 10.84 -19.46 5.55
C LEU A 32 12.25 -18.99 5.99
N GLY A 33 13.30 -19.75 5.70
CA GLY A 33 14.62 -19.58 6.32
C GLY A 33 14.67 -20.12 7.76
N GLY A 34 15.77 -19.87 8.48
CA GLY A 34 15.98 -20.34 9.87
C GLY A 34 15.58 -19.32 10.95
N PRO A 35 15.62 -19.66 12.25
CA PRO A 35 15.31 -18.71 13.32
C PRO A 35 16.14 -17.41 13.23
N ARG A 36 15.52 -16.26 13.53
CA ARG A 36 16.18 -14.94 13.49
C ARG A 36 15.65 -14.01 14.58
N ARG A 37 16.50 -13.09 15.04
CA ARG A 37 16.15 -12.06 16.01
C ARG A 37 16.18 -10.69 15.33
N LEU A 38 15.13 -9.92 15.49
CA LEU A 38 14.98 -8.57 14.94
C LEU A 38 14.75 -7.59 16.09
N GLU A 39 15.32 -6.40 15.99
CA GLU A 39 15.37 -5.44 17.10
C GLU A 39 14.65 -4.15 16.74
N PRO A 40 13.30 -4.15 16.76
CA PRO A 40 12.51 -2.97 16.47
C PRO A 40 12.61 -1.92 17.59
N GLU A 41 12.82 -0.69 17.17
CA GLU A 41 12.61 0.49 18.01
C GLU A 41 11.13 0.85 18.00
N VAL A 42 10.54 1.04 19.18
CA VAL A 42 9.13 1.38 19.36
C VAL A 42 9.02 2.74 20.04
N VAL A 43 8.37 3.68 19.35
CA VAL A 43 8.10 5.02 19.86
C VAL A 43 6.60 5.14 20.14
N PRO A 44 6.17 5.28 21.42
CA PRO A 44 4.76 5.49 21.74
C PRO A 44 4.19 6.75 21.09
N LEU A 45 2.90 6.70 20.74
CA LEU A 45 2.10 7.81 20.23
C LEU A 45 0.89 8.03 21.15
N ASP A 46 0.29 9.21 21.08
CA ASP A 46 -0.83 9.61 21.96
C ASP A 46 -2.16 8.91 21.62
N GLY A 47 -2.20 8.06 20.59
CA GLY A 47 -3.41 7.34 20.14
C GLY A 47 -4.52 8.24 19.59
N GLN A 48 -4.25 9.53 19.38
CA GLN A 48 -5.17 10.52 18.83
C GLN A 48 -4.73 11.00 17.44
N LEU A 49 -5.63 11.63 16.70
CA LEU A 49 -5.27 12.31 15.46
C LEU A 49 -4.44 13.54 15.78
N THR A 50 -3.20 13.56 15.29
CA THR A 50 -2.36 14.75 15.20
C THR A 50 -2.99 15.79 14.27
N ALA A 51 -2.60 17.06 14.37
CA ALA A 51 -3.13 18.10 13.50
C ALA A 51 -2.95 17.79 11.98
N PRO A 52 -1.78 17.30 11.51
CA PRO A 52 -1.62 16.90 10.10
C PRO A 52 -2.49 15.72 9.69
N GLN A 53 -2.72 14.75 10.59
CA GLN A 53 -3.65 13.64 10.34
C GLN A 53 -5.09 14.14 10.23
N LEU A 54 -5.52 15.03 11.12
CA LEU A 54 -6.86 15.62 11.09
C LEU A 54 -7.11 16.40 9.80
N GLU A 55 -6.15 17.23 9.38
CA GLU A 55 -6.22 17.95 8.10
C GLU A 55 -6.35 16.99 6.91
N TYR A 56 -5.57 15.89 6.91
CA TYR A 56 -5.67 14.87 5.87
C TYR A 56 -7.05 14.23 5.83
N VAL A 57 -7.63 13.87 6.98
CA VAL A 57 -8.97 13.30 7.06
C VAL A 57 -10.00 14.28 6.46
N GLN A 58 -9.95 15.54 6.89
CA GLN A 58 -10.90 16.57 6.48
C GLN A 58 -10.79 16.97 5.01
N SER A 59 -9.60 16.88 4.40
CA SER A 59 -9.36 17.32 3.02
C SER A 59 -9.41 16.17 2.01
N ARG A 60 -8.84 15.00 2.36
CA ARG A 60 -8.58 13.88 1.43
C ARG A 60 -9.40 12.63 1.69
N MET A 61 -10.05 12.52 2.85
CA MET A 61 -10.88 11.36 3.19
C MET A 61 -12.37 11.70 3.25
N ARG A 62 -12.80 12.84 2.70
CA ARG A 62 -14.22 13.24 2.71
C ARG A 62 -15.09 12.15 2.07
N PRO A 63 -16.26 11.84 2.67
CA PRO A 63 -16.87 12.49 3.84
C PRO A 63 -16.57 11.80 5.19
N CYS A 64 -15.48 11.04 5.30
CA CYS A 64 -15.11 10.34 6.53
C CYS A 64 -15.06 11.27 7.75
N PRO A 65 -15.86 10.99 8.80
CA PRO A 65 -15.79 11.77 10.02
C PRO A 65 -14.53 11.40 10.81
N PRO A 66 -13.82 12.37 11.41
CA PRO A 66 -12.62 12.09 12.22
C PRO A 66 -12.85 11.06 13.34
N ALA A 67 -14.05 11.00 13.92
CA ALA A 67 -14.41 10.05 14.97
C ALA A 67 -14.46 8.57 14.51
N LEU A 68 -14.48 8.32 13.21
CA LEU A 68 -14.37 6.97 12.64
C LEU A 68 -12.91 6.52 12.49
N VAL A 69 -11.95 7.44 12.56
CA VAL A 69 -10.53 7.14 12.32
C VAL A 69 -9.85 6.76 13.62
N VAL A 70 -9.20 5.60 13.62
CA VAL A 70 -8.33 5.14 14.71
C VAL A 70 -6.89 5.47 14.34
N SER A 71 -6.17 6.13 15.25
CA SER A 71 -4.72 6.32 15.18
C SER A 71 -3.99 5.17 15.86
N ALA A 72 -2.84 4.80 15.33
CA ALA A 72 -1.98 3.78 15.92
C ALA A 72 -1.43 4.22 17.28
N ALA A 73 -1.11 3.24 18.12
CA ALA A 73 -0.63 3.46 19.48
C ALA A 73 0.88 3.72 19.54
N SER A 74 1.65 3.19 18.59
CA SER A 74 3.09 3.41 18.50
C SER A 74 3.56 3.43 17.05
N LYS A 75 4.68 4.10 16.82
CA LYS A 75 5.49 3.98 15.61
C LYS A 75 6.58 2.94 15.85
N VAL A 76 6.92 2.17 14.82
CA VAL A 76 7.95 1.12 14.90
C VAL A 76 8.93 1.29 13.75
N SER A 77 10.23 1.23 14.04
CA SER A 77 11.33 1.21 13.05
C SER A 77 12.25 0.02 13.29
N TRP A 78 12.69 -0.66 12.24
CA TRP A 78 13.60 -1.81 12.34
C TRP A 78 14.35 -2.05 11.03
N ARG A 79 15.39 -2.90 11.05
CA ARG A 79 15.94 -3.51 9.84
C ARG A 79 15.41 -4.92 9.71
N ASP A 80 14.91 -5.28 8.53
CA ASP A 80 14.44 -6.64 8.23
C ASP A 80 15.60 -7.61 8.03
N SER A 81 15.30 -8.90 7.81
CA SER A 81 16.34 -9.92 7.60
C SER A 81 17.21 -9.71 6.37
N GLY A 82 16.79 -8.85 5.43
CA GLY A 82 17.59 -8.41 4.29
C GLY A 82 18.47 -7.19 4.59
N GLY A 83 18.44 -6.67 5.83
CA GLY A 83 19.15 -5.45 6.23
C GLY A 83 18.45 -4.15 5.82
N VAL A 84 17.24 -4.24 5.26
CA VAL A 84 16.49 -3.09 4.75
C VAL A 84 15.74 -2.42 5.88
N ALA A 85 15.81 -1.08 5.96
CA ALA A 85 15.08 -0.34 6.97
C ALA A 85 13.58 -0.28 6.67
N ASN A 86 12.79 -0.49 7.71
CA ASN A 86 11.35 -0.54 7.68
C ASN A 86 10.78 0.38 8.75
N VAL A 87 9.64 1.00 8.42
CA VAL A 87 8.83 1.75 9.36
C VAL A 87 7.40 1.30 9.21
N ALA A 88 6.72 1.17 10.33
CA ALA A 88 5.30 0.92 10.40
C ALA A 88 4.74 1.59 11.66
N HIS A 89 3.46 1.33 11.90
CA HIS A 89 2.84 1.62 13.18
C HIS A 89 2.27 0.31 13.73
N CYS A 90 2.08 0.24 15.05
CA CYS A 90 1.48 -0.92 15.69
C CYS A 90 0.32 -0.54 16.61
N GLY A 91 -0.58 -1.51 16.75
CA GLY A 91 -1.70 -1.48 17.69
C GLY A 91 -1.44 -2.34 18.93
N PRO A 92 -2.51 -2.82 19.58
CA PRO A 92 -2.43 -3.60 20.83
C PRO A 92 -1.59 -4.87 20.76
N LEU A 93 -1.48 -5.49 19.57
CA LEU A 93 -0.65 -6.69 19.37
C LEU A 93 0.86 -6.39 19.29
N GLY A 94 1.26 -5.13 19.34
CA GLY A 94 2.66 -4.72 19.43
C GLY A 94 3.45 -4.87 18.12
N PRO A 95 4.79 -4.70 18.19
CA PRO A 95 5.67 -4.63 17.01
C PRO A 95 5.83 -5.97 16.28
N ILE A 96 5.46 -7.10 16.89
CA ILE A 96 5.55 -8.42 16.26
C ILE A 96 4.76 -8.49 14.95
N VAL A 97 3.60 -7.83 14.88
CA VAL A 97 2.74 -7.87 13.68
C VAL A 97 3.42 -7.19 12.47
N PRO A 98 3.81 -5.90 12.52
CA PRO A 98 4.50 -5.27 11.39
C PRO A 98 5.83 -5.95 11.03
N VAL A 99 6.60 -6.41 12.02
CA VAL A 99 7.89 -7.06 11.78
C VAL A 99 7.72 -8.39 11.06
N VAL A 100 6.88 -9.28 11.58
CA VAL A 100 6.68 -10.61 10.97
C VAL A 100 5.91 -10.52 9.66
N ALA A 101 5.00 -9.56 9.51
CA ALA A 101 4.31 -9.31 8.24
C ALA A 101 5.27 -8.86 7.14
N ARG A 102 6.34 -8.13 7.47
CA ARG A 102 7.41 -7.80 6.52
C ARG A 102 8.26 -9.02 6.17
N GLU A 103 8.62 -9.84 7.15
CA GLU A 103 9.35 -11.09 6.89
C GLU A 103 8.54 -12.05 5.98
N ALA A 104 7.23 -12.13 6.18
CA ALA A 104 6.33 -12.90 5.32
C ALA A 104 6.30 -12.34 3.88
N THR A 105 6.25 -11.00 3.73
CA THR A 105 6.37 -10.34 2.43
C THR A 105 7.67 -10.71 1.73
N LEU A 106 8.82 -10.64 2.43
CA LEU A 106 10.12 -10.96 1.86
C LEU A 106 10.20 -12.42 1.40
N ALA A 107 9.71 -13.35 2.22
CA ALA A 107 9.69 -14.76 1.89
C ALA A 107 8.84 -15.05 0.65
N MET A 108 7.66 -14.42 0.54
CA MET A 108 6.81 -14.53 -0.66
C MET A 108 7.43 -13.86 -1.89
N TRP A 109 8.10 -12.71 -1.75
CA TRP A 109 8.83 -12.08 -2.85
C TRP A 109 9.94 -12.99 -3.39
N GLN A 110 10.69 -13.64 -2.51
CA GLN A 110 11.73 -14.60 -2.90
C GLN A 110 11.14 -15.83 -3.60
N ALA A 111 10.05 -16.39 -3.05
CA ALA A 111 9.36 -17.51 -3.68
C ALA A 111 8.84 -17.17 -5.08
N PHE A 112 8.27 -15.97 -5.24
CA PHE A 112 7.76 -15.48 -6.52
C PHE A 112 8.88 -15.16 -7.53
N ALA A 113 9.99 -14.56 -7.09
CA ALA A 113 11.15 -14.36 -7.96
C ALA A 113 11.74 -15.70 -8.45
N GLY A 114 11.75 -16.72 -7.59
CA GLY A 114 12.22 -18.07 -7.91
C GLY A 114 11.32 -18.85 -8.88
N SER A 115 10.04 -18.48 -9.02
CA SER A 115 9.12 -19.20 -9.92
C SER A 115 9.30 -18.86 -11.41
N GLY A 116 10.05 -17.80 -11.74
CA GLY A 116 10.31 -17.40 -13.12
C GLY A 116 9.04 -16.91 -13.84
N PRO A 117 8.55 -15.68 -13.56
CA PRO A 117 7.31 -15.18 -14.13
C PRO A 117 7.36 -15.18 -15.67
N ALA A 118 6.21 -15.45 -16.29
CA ALA A 118 6.11 -15.55 -17.75
C ALA A 118 6.47 -14.21 -18.42
N ALA A 119 7.21 -14.29 -19.54
CA ALA A 119 7.52 -13.11 -20.34
C ALA A 119 6.26 -12.63 -21.09
N LEU A 120 6.01 -11.32 -21.05
CA LEU A 120 4.90 -10.72 -21.76
C LEU A 120 5.14 -10.62 -23.27
N THR A 121 4.07 -10.79 -24.05
CA THR A 121 3.96 -10.37 -25.45
C THR A 121 3.78 -8.85 -25.55
N ASP A 122 3.94 -8.29 -26.77
CA ASP A 122 3.73 -6.85 -27.01
C ASP A 122 2.29 -6.40 -26.78
N ASP A 123 1.32 -7.25 -27.14
CA ASP A 123 -0.10 -6.98 -26.93
C ASP A 123 -0.45 -6.95 -25.44
N GLU A 124 0.10 -7.87 -24.65
CA GLU A 124 -0.09 -7.89 -23.20
C GLU A 124 0.54 -6.67 -22.53
N ARG A 125 1.75 -6.28 -22.94
CA ARG A 125 2.38 -5.03 -22.50
C ARG A 125 1.47 -3.83 -22.78
N ALA A 126 0.90 -3.74 -23.99
CA ALA A 126 0.01 -2.66 -24.36
C ALA A 126 -1.27 -2.62 -23.50
N VAL A 127 -1.83 -3.79 -23.15
CA VAL A 127 -3.00 -3.89 -22.24
C VAL A 127 -2.64 -3.40 -20.84
N MET A 128 -1.50 -3.83 -20.29
CA MET A 128 -1.03 -3.41 -18.97
C MET A 128 -0.76 -1.89 -18.96
N ASP A 129 -0.01 -1.38 -19.94
CA ASP A 129 0.26 0.05 -20.11
C ASP A 129 -1.01 0.91 -20.17
N ALA A 130 -2.06 0.40 -20.81
CA ALA A 130 -3.32 1.13 -20.91
C ALA A 130 -4.10 1.15 -19.59
N THR A 131 -4.02 0.08 -18.80
CA THR A 131 -4.99 -0.26 -17.74
C THR A 131 -4.44 -0.03 -16.32
N THR A 132 -3.14 -0.25 -16.10
CA THR A 132 -2.52 -0.22 -14.78
C THR A 132 -1.50 0.90 -14.65
N THR A 133 -1.24 1.32 -13.41
CA THR A 133 -0.24 2.36 -13.11
C THR A 133 1.16 1.76 -13.08
N ASP A 134 1.33 0.66 -12.35
CA ASP A 134 2.51 -0.20 -12.45
C ASP A 134 2.31 -1.08 -13.70
N LYS A 135 3.28 -1.09 -14.61
CA LYS A 135 3.13 -1.66 -15.97
C LYS A 135 3.61 -3.10 -16.04
N ASP A 136 4.53 -3.47 -15.15
CA ASP A 136 5.07 -4.81 -15.04
C ASP A 136 4.18 -5.68 -14.14
N PRO A 137 3.65 -6.82 -14.63
CA PRO A 137 2.93 -7.80 -13.82
C PRO A 137 3.66 -8.24 -12.55
N VAL A 138 4.98 -8.38 -12.63
CA VAL A 138 5.81 -8.80 -11.50
C VAL A 138 5.76 -7.74 -10.40
N GLU A 139 5.91 -6.47 -10.77
CA GLU A 139 5.77 -5.35 -9.84
C GLU A 139 4.36 -5.28 -9.25
N ILE A 140 3.31 -5.46 -10.06
CA ILE A 140 1.92 -5.46 -9.58
C ILE A 140 1.69 -6.58 -8.55
N LEU A 141 2.22 -7.79 -8.81
CA LEU A 141 2.08 -8.93 -7.90
C LEU A 141 2.87 -8.69 -6.60
N ARG A 142 4.09 -8.14 -6.69
CA ARG A 142 4.88 -7.72 -5.51
C ARG A 142 4.15 -6.68 -4.67
N VAL A 143 3.57 -5.66 -5.31
CA VAL A 143 2.73 -4.64 -4.67
C VAL A 143 1.47 -5.27 -4.05
N GLY A 144 0.90 -6.30 -4.67
CA GLY A 144 -0.22 -7.08 -4.14
C GLY A 144 0.11 -7.80 -2.83
N ILE A 145 1.29 -8.42 -2.74
CA ILE A 145 1.80 -9.05 -1.50
C ILE A 145 1.98 -7.98 -0.42
N ASP A 146 2.60 -6.87 -0.77
CA ASP A 146 2.78 -5.70 0.10
C ASP A 146 1.45 -5.15 0.64
N THR A 147 0.44 -5.05 -0.23
CA THR A 147 -0.91 -4.58 0.10
C THR A 147 -1.61 -5.54 1.06
N THR A 148 -1.37 -6.85 0.90
CA THR A 148 -1.86 -7.90 1.81
C THR A 148 -1.22 -7.74 3.20
N SER A 149 0.10 -7.55 3.25
CA SER A 149 0.82 -7.26 4.49
C SER A 149 0.30 -6.02 5.20
N ARG A 150 0.13 -4.91 4.47
CA ARG A 150 -0.46 -3.68 5.03
C ARG A 150 -1.88 -3.88 5.52
N ALA A 151 -2.69 -4.71 4.87
CA ALA A 151 -4.04 -5.00 5.34
C ALA A 151 -4.00 -5.65 6.72
N LEU A 152 -3.14 -6.66 6.92
CA LEU A 152 -2.96 -7.29 8.23
C LEU A 152 -2.47 -6.27 9.29
N VAL A 153 -1.38 -5.56 9.00
CA VAL A 153 -0.72 -4.65 9.95
C VAL A 153 -1.63 -3.50 10.34
N GLN A 154 -2.29 -2.88 9.37
CA GLN A 154 -3.16 -1.73 9.64
C GLN A 154 -4.41 -2.13 10.43
N HIS A 155 -4.98 -3.31 10.17
CA HIS A 155 -6.14 -3.79 10.93
C HIS A 155 -5.75 -4.19 12.35
N ALA A 156 -4.49 -4.51 12.62
CA ALA A 156 -4.03 -4.80 13.98
C ALA A 156 -4.18 -3.60 14.94
N TYR A 157 -4.41 -2.39 14.43
CA TYR A 157 -4.79 -1.22 15.26
C TYR A 157 -6.14 -1.43 15.95
N LEU A 158 -6.96 -2.33 15.41
CA LEU A 158 -8.31 -2.63 15.86
C LEU A 158 -8.39 -3.98 16.61
N ALA A 159 -7.26 -4.55 17.01
CA ALA A 159 -7.22 -5.88 17.64
C ALA A 159 -8.18 -5.99 18.85
N ASP A 160 -8.32 -4.92 19.64
CA ASP A 160 -9.23 -4.86 20.79
C ASP A 160 -10.72 -4.94 20.43
N GLN A 161 -11.08 -4.69 19.16
CA GLN A 161 -12.46 -4.83 18.64
C GLN A 161 -12.77 -6.27 18.17
N THR A 162 -11.81 -7.17 18.30
CA THR A 162 -11.90 -8.56 17.81
C THR A 162 -11.85 -9.55 18.98
N PRO A 163 -12.26 -10.81 18.78
CA PRO A 163 -12.07 -11.86 19.79
C PRO A 163 -10.64 -12.43 19.79
N TYR A 164 -9.80 -12.08 18.81
CA TYR A 164 -8.48 -12.64 18.61
C TYR A 164 -7.48 -12.07 19.62
N ARG A 165 -6.65 -12.91 20.25
CA ARG A 165 -5.75 -12.52 21.35
C ARG A 165 -4.27 -12.70 21.02
N SER A 166 -3.95 -13.41 19.95
CA SER A 166 -2.60 -13.51 19.42
C SER A 166 -2.50 -12.99 17.99
N ALA A 167 -1.28 -12.65 17.56
CA ALA A 167 -1.02 -12.28 16.16
C ALA A 167 -1.45 -13.39 15.18
N ALA A 168 -1.26 -14.66 15.56
CA ALA A 168 -1.65 -15.80 14.73
C ALA A 168 -3.17 -15.93 14.57
N GLU A 169 -3.90 -15.88 15.69
CA GLU A 169 -5.37 -15.86 15.69
C GLU A 169 -5.91 -14.67 14.91
N PHE A 170 -5.29 -13.50 15.07
CA PHE A 170 -5.72 -12.29 14.40
C PHE A 170 -5.58 -12.41 12.88
N ALA A 171 -4.43 -12.88 12.38
CA ALA A 171 -4.19 -13.04 10.95
C ALA A 171 -5.16 -14.05 10.30
N ARG A 172 -5.34 -15.23 10.92
CA ARG A 172 -6.29 -16.25 10.44
C ARG A 172 -7.73 -15.76 10.54
N GLY A 173 -8.08 -15.12 11.65
CA GLY A 173 -9.39 -14.55 11.88
C GLY A 173 -9.78 -13.52 10.82
N LEU A 174 -8.88 -12.60 10.45
CA LEU A 174 -9.13 -11.64 9.35
C LEU A 174 -9.31 -12.31 7.99
N ARG A 175 -8.54 -13.38 7.70
CA ARG A 175 -8.70 -14.18 6.47
C ARG A 175 -10.06 -14.86 6.44
N ASP A 176 -10.39 -15.59 7.49
CA ASP A 176 -11.62 -16.38 7.59
C ASP A 176 -12.86 -15.47 7.59
N SER A 177 -12.71 -14.24 8.10
CA SER A 177 -13.69 -13.16 8.03
C SER A 177 -13.81 -12.49 6.65
N GLY A 178 -12.93 -12.82 5.70
CA GLY A 178 -12.89 -12.23 4.37
C GLY A 178 -12.41 -10.77 4.32
N ILE A 179 -11.79 -10.25 5.38
CA ILE A 179 -11.43 -8.81 5.48
C ILE A 179 -10.45 -8.40 4.38
N PHE A 180 -9.48 -9.24 4.02
CA PHE A 180 -8.57 -8.96 2.90
C PHE A 180 -9.32 -8.74 1.58
N SER A 181 -10.35 -9.55 1.33
CA SER A 181 -11.23 -9.38 0.17
C SER A 181 -12.05 -8.10 0.27
N VAL A 182 -12.57 -7.76 1.45
CA VAL A 182 -13.30 -6.50 1.65
C VAL A 182 -12.39 -5.30 1.37
N VAL A 183 -11.15 -5.28 1.86
CA VAL A 183 -10.17 -4.23 1.60
C VAL A 183 -9.91 -4.09 0.10
N ALA A 184 -9.60 -5.20 -0.58
CA ALA A 184 -9.26 -5.19 -2.01
C ALA A 184 -10.38 -4.65 -2.93
N ASN A 185 -11.64 -4.72 -2.50
CA ASN A 185 -12.78 -4.31 -3.33
C ASN A 185 -13.43 -2.99 -2.88
N THR A 186 -13.37 -2.69 -1.58
CA THR A 186 -14.15 -1.59 -0.99
C THR A 186 -13.31 -0.34 -0.80
N TRP A 187 -12.03 -0.49 -0.48
CA TRP A 187 -11.16 0.67 -0.29
C TRP A 187 -10.81 1.26 -1.65
N PHE A 188 -10.79 2.59 -1.73
CA PHE A 188 -10.37 3.25 -2.96
C PHE A 188 -8.83 3.24 -3.08
N TRP A 189 -8.32 3.17 -4.31
CA TRP A 189 -6.89 3.24 -4.63
C TRP A 189 -6.19 4.41 -3.95
N GLY A 190 -5.10 4.11 -3.26
CA GLY A 190 -4.31 5.09 -2.52
C GLY A 190 -4.73 5.26 -1.05
N LEU A 191 -5.97 4.92 -0.67
CA LEU A 191 -6.45 5.06 0.73
C LEU A 191 -5.60 4.24 1.69
N GLN A 192 -5.36 2.95 1.38
CA GLN A 192 -4.61 2.07 2.26
C GLN A 192 -3.18 2.56 2.44
N SER A 193 -2.47 2.86 1.35
CA SER A 193 -1.10 3.37 1.43
C SER A 193 -1.00 4.69 2.20
N SER A 194 -1.93 5.63 1.99
CA SER A 194 -1.83 6.95 2.61
C SER A 194 -2.12 6.92 4.10
N THR A 195 -3.09 6.10 4.51
CA THR A 195 -3.47 5.90 5.91
C THR A 195 -2.47 5.02 6.65
N PHE A 196 -1.91 3.99 5.99
CA PHE A 196 -0.88 3.12 6.56
C PHE A 196 0.35 3.91 7.04
N ARG A 197 0.92 4.75 6.16
CA ARG A 197 2.11 5.56 6.47
C ARG A 197 1.85 6.65 7.52
N ARG A 198 0.58 7.02 7.67
CA ARG A 198 0.14 7.97 8.69
C ARG A 198 -0.28 7.29 9.99
N GLY A 199 -0.21 5.96 10.08
CA GLY A 199 -0.68 5.25 11.28
C GLY A 199 -2.16 5.47 11.56
N MET A 200 -2.99 5.56 10.52
CA MET A 200 -4.44 5.73 10.64
C MET A 200 -5.18 4.54 10.06
N ILE A 201 -6.41 4.27 10.53
CA ILE A 201 -7.35 3.38 9.85
C ILE A 201 -8.79 3.90 9.99
N PRO A 202 -9.55 4.08 8.88
CA PRO A 202 -10.91 4.65 8.92
C PRO A 202 -12.01 3.59 9.00
N VAL A 203 -11.81 2.54 9.81
CA VAL A 203 -12.76 1.43 9.89
C VAL A 203 -12.98 1.00 11.34
N ARG A 204 -14.14 0.38 11.59
CA ARG A 204 -14.45 -0.33 12.81
C ARG A 204 -14.81 -1.77 12.51
N LEU A 205 -14.38 -2.68 13.38
CA LEU A 205 -14.72 -4.09 13.36
C LEU A 205 -15.81 -4.38 14.37
N VAL A 206 -16.69 -5.30 14.01
CA VAL A 206 -17.74 -5.85 14.87
C VAL A 206 -17.59 -7.37 14.88
N ALA A 207 -17.30 -7.93 16.05
CA ALA A 207 -17.29 -9.37 16.26
C ALA A 207 -18.68 -9.96 16.04
N GLN A 208 -18.72 -11.13 15.41
CA GLN A 208 -19.92 -11.92 15.16
C GLN A 208 -19.98 -13.10 16.13
N ASP A 209 -21.15 -13.71 16.29
CA ASP A 209 -21.36 -14.85 17.20
C ASP A 209 -20.55 -16.11 16.79
N ASP A 210 -20.18 -16.22 15.51
CA ASP A 210 -19.37 -17.32 14.97
C ASP A 210 -17.85 -17.11 15.16
N GLY A 211 -17.46 -16.04 15.85
CA GLY A 211 -16.05 -15.68 16.09
C GLY A 211 -15.39 -14.90 14.95
N THR A 212 -16.08 -14.69 13.83
CA THR A 212 -15.59 -13.84 12.73
C THR A 212 -15.79 -12.35 13.05
N VAL A 213 -15.24 -11.47 12.23
CA VAL A 213 -15.43 -10.01 12.33
C VAL A 213 -15.95 -9.44 11.01
N ARG A 214 -16.69 -8.34 11.08
CA ARG A 214 -17.13 -7.59 9.90
C ARG A 214 -16.89 -6.11 10.10
N TYR A 215 -16.83 -5.34 9.01
CA TYR A 215 -16.92 -3.89 9.12
C TYR A 215 -18.29 -3.49 9.66
N ALA A 216 -18.28 -2.51 10.57
CA ALA A 216 -19.51 -1.85 11.01
C ALA A 216 -20.26 -1.25 9.81
N VAL A 217 -21.59 -1.17 9.89
CA VAL A 217 -22.42 -0.63 8.79
C VAL A 217 -21.99 0.79 8.41
N GLU A 218 -21.76 1.64 9.41
CA GLU A 218 -21.24 3.00 9.23
C GLU A 218 -19.90 3.05 8.47
N THR A 219 -19.01 2.08 8.71
CA THR A 219 -17.74 1.97 7.99
C THR A 219 -17.99 1.64 6.52
N VAL A 220 -18.87 0.68 6.24
CA VAL A 220 -19.18 0.26 4.87
C VAL A 220 -19.77 1.43 4.09
N ASP A 221 -20.68 2.19 4.69
CA ASP A 221 -21.32 3.33 4.03
C ASP A 221 -20.32 4.47 3.79
N VAL A 222 -19.51 4.82 4.78
CA VAL A 222 -18.47 5.86 4.62
C VAL A 222 -17.44 5.47 3.56
N LEU A 223 -16.92 4.23 3.57
CA LEU A 223 -15.95 3.78 2.55
C LEU A 223 -16.55 3.80 1.14
N ARG A 224 -17.83 3.42 1.00
CA ARG A 224 -18.55 3.49 -0.27
C ARG A 224 -18.67 4.94 -0.75
N GLU A 225 -19.07 5.84 0.14
CA GLU A 225 -19.24 7.26 -0.20
C GLU A 225 -17.91 7.91 -0.56
N MET A 226 -16.85 7.68 0.24
CA MET A 226 -15.49 8.13 -0.06
C MET A 226 -15.03 7.66 -1.45
N LYS A 227 -15.28 6.40 -1.79
CA LYS A 227 -14.93 5.84 -3.10
C LYS A 227 -15.71 6.51 -4.23
N GLN A 228 -17.00 6.75 -4.04
CA GLN A 228 -17.85 7.44 -5.02
C GLN A 228 -17.41 8.90 -5.22
N THR A 229 -17.11 9.62 -4.14
CA THR A 229 -16.56 10.98 -4.18
C THR A 229 -15.24 11.01 -4.94
N ALA A 230 -14.31 10.08 -4.65
CA ALA A 230 -13.03 10.01 -5.34
C ALA A 230 -13.16 9.77 -6.86
N ILE A 231 -14.14 8.94 -7.28
CA ILE A 231 -14.43 8.70 -8.70
C ILE A 231 -15.04 9.95 -9.34
N ALA A 232 -16.01 10.59 -8.68
CA ALA A 232 -16.65 11.81 -9.17
C ALA A 232 -15.65 12.95 -9.33
N ASP A 233 -14.80 13.18 -8.34
CA ASP A 233 -13.73 14.20 -8.38
C ASP A 233 -12.73 13.94 -9.51
N ALA A 234 -12.40 12.67 -9.77
CA ALA A 234 -11.51 12.29 -10.87
C ALA A 234 -12.13 12.58 -12.24
N HIS A 235 -13.40 12.24 -12.44
CA HIS A 235 -14.12 12.56 -13.68
C HIS A 235 -14.27 14.07 -13.88
N GLU A 236 -14.63 14.80 -12.84
CA GLU A 236 -14.83 16.25 -12.92
C GLU A 236 -13.52 16.98 -13.24
N THR A 237 -12.42 16.56 -12.60
CA THR A 237 -11.10 17.12 -12.90
C THR A 237 -10.67 16.83 -14.34
N LEU A 238 -10.89 15.60 -14.84
CA LEU A 238 -10.57 15.27 -16.23
C LEU A 238 -11.47 16.04 -17.22
N ARG A 239 -12.75 16.21 -16.89
CA ARG A 239 -13.71 17.00 -17.69
C ARG A 239 -13.28 18.47 -17.77
N ARG A 240 -12.99 19.11 -16.64
CA ARG A 240 -12.43 20.48 -16.59
C ARG A 240 -11.12 20.56 -17.40
N ALA A 241 -10.26 19.58 -17.16
CA ALA A 241 -9.08 19.19 -17.92
C ALA A 241 -9.18 19.48 -19.43
N THR A 242 -10.14 18.78 -20.01
CA THR A 242 -10.29 18.62 -21.45
C THR A 242 -11.20 19.68 -22.06
N VAL A 243 -12.23 20.11 -21.34
CA VAL A 243 -13.25 21.03 -21.86
C VAL A 243 -12.89 22.50 -21.61
N GLU A 244 -12.38 22.81 -20.42
CA GLU A 244 -12.15 24.21 -20.00
C GLU A 244 -10.71 24.65 -20.26
N GLU A 245 -9.73 23.76 -20.04
CA GLU A 245 -8.31 24.05 -20.29
C GLU A 245 -7.84 23.61 -21.70
N GLY A 246 -8.67 22.88 -22.44
CA GLY A 246 -8.36 22.43 -23.80
C GLY A 246 -7.26 21.37 -23.90
N LEU A 247 -6.90 20.72 -22.77
CA LEU A 247 -5.88 19.67 -22.76
C LEU A 247 -6.40 18.40 -23.42
N THR A 248 -5.51 17.64 -24.06
CA THR A 248 -5.80 16.24 -24.39
C THR A 248 -5.92 15.40 -23.12
N VAL A 249 -6.54 14.22 -23.22
CA VAL A 249 -6.64 13.28 -22.09
C VAL A 249 -5.25 12.91 -21.55
N GLU A 250 -4.27 12.71 -22.41
CA GLU A 250 -2.91 12.36 -21.98
C GLU A 250 -2.23 13.52 -21.23
N GLU A 251 -2.34 14.74 -21.73
CA GLU A 251 -1.82 15.94 -21.05
C GLU A 251 -2.51 16.19 -19.72
N ALA A 252 -3.83 16.01 -19.66
CA ALA A 252 -4.60 16.13 -18.43
C ALA A 252 -4.15 15.09 -17.39
N LEU A 253 -3.97 13.83 -17.78
CA LEU A 253 -3.45 12.79 -16.88
C LEU A 253 -2.02 13.08 -16.44
N ARG A 254 -1.13 13.51 -17.35
CA ARG A 254 0.23 13.90 -17.00
C ARG A 254 0.24 15.02 -15.95
N LYS A 255 -0.60 16.04 -16.12
CA LYS A 255 -0.72 17.16 -15.17
C LYS A 255 -1.36 16.72 -13.84
N TYR A 256 -2.54 16.15 -13.87
CA TYR A 256 -3.38 15.98 -12.69
C TYR A 256 -3.16 14.67 -11.93
N ASP A 257 -2.71 13.60 -12.59
CA ASP A 257 -2.32 12.35 -11.93
C ASP A 257 -0.84 12.40 -11.55
N VAL A 258 0.05 12.53 -12.54
CA VAL A 258 1.50 12.38 -12.32
C VAL A 258 2.11 13.56 -11.56
N LEU A 259 1.92 14.78 -12.04
CA LEU A 259 2.59 15.95 -11.45
C LEU A 259 1.92 16.43 -10.16
N LEU A 260 0.59 16.41 -10.11
CA LEU A 260 -0.16 17.00 -9.00
C LEU A 260 -0.74 15.97 -8.02
N GLY A 261 -0.82 14.68 -8.38
CA GLY A 261 -1.40 13.64 -7.52
C GLY A 261 -2.84 13.95 -7.08
N GLN A 262 -3.59 14.67 -7.91
CA GLN A 262 -4.95 15.13 -7.60
C GLN A 262 -6.00 14.10 -7.98
N ILE A 263 -5.75 13.30 -9.01
CA ILE A 263 -6.63 12.22 -9.48
C ILE A 263 -5.84 10.95 -9.73
N SER A 264 -6.50 9.80 -9.78
CA SER A 264 -5.91 8.57 -10.30
C SER A 264 -6.39 8.32 -11.73
N ARG A 265 -5.49 8.00 -12.67
CA ARG A 265 -5.86 7.53 -14.02
C ARG A 265 -6.91 6.44 -13.99
N GLN A 266 -6.83 5.53 -13.03
CA GLN A 266 -7.76 4.39 -12.94
C GLN A 266 -9.20 4.82 -12.68
N TYR A 267 -9.42 5.96 -12.04
CA TYR A 267 -10.74 6.53 -11.79
C TYR A 267 -11.13 7.53 -12.86
N ALA A 268 -10.19 8.36 -13.31
CA ALA A 268 -10.44 9.35 -14.35
C ALA A 268 -10.89 8.71 -15.68
N LEU A 269 -10.38 7.51 -16.00
CA LEU A 269 -10.74 6.76 -17.20
C LEU A 269 -11.79 5.67 -16.97
N LEU A 270 -12.37 5.57 -15.77
CA LEU A 270 -13.36 4.54 -15.48
C LEU A 270 -14.66 4.82 -16.25
N PRO A 271 -15.24 3.84 -16.98
CA PRO A 271 -16.50 4.06 -17.68
C PRO A 271 -17.64 4.43 -16.72
N ALA A 272 -18.57 5.26 -17.19
CA ALA A 272 -19.73 5.66 -16.39
C ALA A 272 -20.56 4.43 -15.98
N GLY A 273 -20.86 4.33 -14.68
CA GLY A 273 -21.62 3.22 -14.11
C GLY A 273 -20.78 1.98 -13.75
N GLU A 274 -19.50 1.94 -14.12
CA GLU A 274 -18.59 0.88 -13.66
C GLU A 274 -18.06 1.14 -12.25
N GLN A 275 -17.65 0.06 -11.59
CA GLN A 275 -17.01 0.11 -10.28
C GLN A 275 -15.62 -0.48 -10.38
N PRO A 276 -14.60 0.14 -9.78
CA PRO A 276 -13.24 -0.34 -9.90
C PRO A 276 -13.09 -1.59 -9.02
N ARG A 277 -12.57 -2.67 -9.63
CA ARG A 277 -12.40 -4.00 -9.03
C ARG A 277 -10.92 -4.36 -8.98
N CYS A 278 -10.43 -4.89 -7.86
CA CYS A 278 -9.06 -5.40 -7.80
C CYS A 278 -8.86 -6.50 -8.84
N LEU A 279 -7.81 -6.37 -9.66
CA LEU A 279 -7.52 -7.32 -10.74
C LEU A 279 -7.31 -8.74 -10.19
N ALA A 280 -6.63 -8.87 -9.04
CA ALA A 280 -6.41 -10.17 -8.39
C ALA A 280 -7.70 -10.84 -7.91
N ASN A 281 -8.79 -10.09 -7.71
CA ASN A 281 -10.09 -10.63 -7.31
C ASN A 281 -11.05 -10.85 -8.50
N MET A 282 -10.67 -10.42 -9.71
CA MET A 282 -11.47 -10.71 -10.90
C MET A 282 -11.36 -12.20 -11.22
N SER A 283 -12.51 -12.82 -11.54
CA SER A 283 -12.50 -14.21 -11.99
C SER A 283 -12.08 -14.26 -13.45
N VAL A 284 -11.02 -15.01 -13.71
CA VAL A 284 -10.45 -15.27 -15.03
C VAL A 284 -10.51 -16.77 -15.24
N ASP A 285 -11.27 -17.22 -16.24
CA ASP A 285 -11.45 -18.65 -16.53
C ASP A 285 -11.80 -19.52 -15.30
N GLY A 286 -12.55 -18.93 -14.36
CA GLY A 286 -12.95 -19.56 -13.10
C GLY A 286 -11.96 -19.43 -11.94
N VAL A 287 -10.77 -18.85 -12.15
CA VAL A 287 -9.71 -18.69 -11.15
C VAL A 287 -9.65 -17.26 -10.63
N ARG A 288 -9.33 -17.09 -9.34
CA ARG A 288 -9.04 -15.80 -8.69
C ARG A 288 -7.70 -15.90 -7.98
N LEU A 289 -6.83 -14.91 -8.17
CA LEU A 289 -5.50 -14.87 -7.54
C LEU A 289 -5.58 -14.52 -6.05
N LEU A 290 -6.46 -13.59 -5.68
CA LEU A 290 -6.48 -12.99 -4.35
C LEU A 290 -6.60 -14.01 -3.21
N PRO A 291 -7.50 -15.02 -3.25
CA PRO A 291 -7.57 -16.03 -2.19
C PRO A 291 -6.24 -16.76 -1.99
N GLY A 292 -5.58 -17.19 -3.07
CA GLY A 292 -4.28 -17.87 -2.98
C GLY A 292 -3.18 -16.99 -2.39
N VAL A 293 -3.12 -15.70 -2.78
CA VAL A 293 -2.18 -14.73 -2.18
C VAL A 293 -2.40 -14.62 -0.68
N VAL A 294 -3.66 -14.44 -0.27
CA VAL A 294 -4.03 -14.22 1.14
C VAL A 294 -3.75 -15.47 1.97
N ASP A 295 -4.13 -16.64 1.48
CA ASP A 295 -3.94 -17.91 2.18
C ASP A 295 -2.45 -18.17 2.40
N THR A 296 -1.63 -18.05 1.35
CA THR A 296 -0.18 -18.25 1.48
C THR A 296 0.45 -17.19 2.37
N PHE A 297 0.06 -15.92 2.26
CA PHE A 297 0.59 -14.85 3.11
C PHE A 297 0.30 -15.11 4.59
N VAL A 298 -0.95 -15.43 4.93
CA VAL A 298 -1.37 -15.65 6.31
C VAL A 298 -0.69 -16.87 6.91
N GLU A 299 -0.59 -17.98 6.18
CA GLU A 299 0.10 -19.16 6.70
C GLU A 299 1.61 -18.95 6.82
N THR A 300 2.24 -18.24 5.86
CA THR A 300 3.66 -17.85 5.97
C THR A 300 3.89 -16.96 7.20
N PHE A 301 3.03 -15.96 7.41
CA PHE A 301 3.08 -15.09 8.58
C PHE A 301 2.97 -15.89 9.88
N VAL A 302 2.01 -16.81 9.98
CA VAL A 302 1.82 -17.61 11.20
C VAL A 302 3.02 -18.50 11.46
N GLN A 303 3.56 -19.16 10.44
CA GLN A 303 4.75 -20.00 10.60
C GLN A 303 5.98 -19.19 11.03
N LEU A 304 6.13 -17.96 10.53
CA LEU A 304 7.23 -17.08 10.92
C LEU A 304 7.13 -16.57 12.36
N LEU A 305 5.94 -16.55 12.98
CA LEU A 305 5.80 -16.21 14.40
C LEU A 305 6.59 -17.17 15.32
N GLU A 306 6.86 -18.40 14.87
CA GLU A 306 7.68 -19.37 15.61
C GLU A 306 9.19 -19.19 15.35
N LEU A 307 9.57 -18.43 14.32
CA LEU A 307 10.95 -18.29 13.85
C LEU A 307 11.54 -16.90 14.08
N VAL A 308 10.71 -15.90 14.40
CA VAL A 308 11.14 -14.52 14.61
C VAL A 308 11.04 -14.15 16.08
N GLU A 309 12.18 -13.82 16.68
CA GLU A 309 12.28 -13.26 18.04
C GLU A 309 12.40 -11.72 17.96
N ILE A 310 11.71 -11.01 18.85
CA ILE A 310 11.79 -9.55 18.97
C ILE A 310 12.72 -9.17 20.14
N GLY A 311 13.82 -8.48 19.85
CA GLY A 311 14.76 -7.91 20.83
C GLY A 311 14.61 -6.39 20.99
N GLU A 312 15.38 -5.79 21.91
CA GLU A 312 15.44 -4.33 22.15
C GLU A 312 16.72 -3.73 21.55
N THR A 313 16.62 -2.53 20.97
CA THR A 313 17.73 -1.82 20.28
C THR A 313 18.35 -0.67 21.07
N GLY A 314 19.61 -0.35 20.75
CA GLY A 314 20.29 0.92 21.08
C GLY A 314 20.75 1.65 19.79
N MET A 315 20.53 2.96 19.71
CA MET A 315 20.74 3.78 18.50
C MET A 315 22.21 4.02 18.15
N ASN A 316 22.49 4.11 16.84
CA ASN A 316 23.69 4.75 16.29
C ASN A 316 23.35 5.34 14.90
N THR A 317 23.79 6.57 14.61
CA THR A 317 23.56 7.26 13.32
C THR A 317 24.76 8.10 12.88
N ALA A 318 25.15 8.02 11.61
CA ALA A 318 25.74 9.10 10.79
C ALA A 318 25.70 8.84 9.24
N ASP A 319 25.21 9.87 8.51
CA ASP A 319 25.64 10.49 7.23
C ASP A 319 24.89 10.24 5.87
N GLU A 320 24.87 11.31 5.06
CA GLU A 320 24.49 11.62 3.63
C GLU A 320 23.52 10.73 2.82
N VAL A 321 23.43 9.44 3.08
CA VAL A 321 22.39 8.54 2.55
C VAL A 321 21.27 8.49 3.57
N PHE A 322 20.02 8.53 3.13
CA PHE A 322 18.89 8.38 4.04
C PHE A 322 17.89 7.38 3.48
N GLU A 323 17.16 6.74 4.38
CA GLU A 323 16.16 5.74 4.03
C GLU A 323 14.77 6.38 4.14
N VAL A 324 13.88 6.03 3.20
CA VAL A 324 12.46 6.36 3.28
C VAL A 324 11.65 5.06 3.31
N PRO A 325 11.50 4.44 4.50
CA PRO A 325 10.99 3.07 4.60
C PRO A 325 9.55 2.88 4.12
N ASP A 326 8.78 3.97 4.13
CA ASP A 326 7.38 4.03 3.70
C ASP A 326 7.20 3.98 2.16
N MET A 327 8.29 3.93 1.38
CA MET A 327 8.26 3.78 -0.08
C MET A 327 7.98 2.35 -0.51
N THR A 328 7.03 2.14 -1.41
CA THR A 328 6.59 0.78 -1.74
C THR A 328 6.19 0.54 -3.19
N CYS A 329 6.13 1.59 -3.99
CA CYS A 329 5.79 1.49 -5.42
C CYS A 329 6.37 2.68 -6.17
N SER A 330 6.27 2.62 -7.50
CA SER A 330 6.68 3.68 -8.43
C SER A 330 6.07 5.06 -8.10
N HIS A 331 4.83 5.10 -7.60
CA HIS A 331 4.21 6.36 -7.17
C HIS A 331 4.92 6.98 -5.96
N CYS A 332 5.45 6.17 -5.04
CA CYS A 332 6.22 6.67 -3.89
C CYS A 332 7.51 7.33 -4.33
N THR A 333 8.27 6.67 -5.21
CA THR A 333 9.53 7.20 -5.72
C THR A 333 9.29 8.51 -6.47
N ASN A 334 8.29 8.55 -7.36
CA ASN A 334 7.90 9.77 -8.07
C ASN A 334 7.53 10.91 -7.12
N THR A 335 6.79 10.60 -6.05
CA THR A 335 6.42 11.62 -5.05
C THR A 335 7.65 12.18 -4.34
N ILE A 336 8.58 11.33 -3.91
CA ILE A 336 9.77 11.76 -3.16
C ILE A 336 10.76 12.49 -4.07
N THR A 337 10.98 11.98 -5.28
CA THR A 337 11.75 12.69 -6.31
C THR A 337 11.17 14.07 -6.54
N GLY A 338 9.86 14.18 -6.77
CA GLY A 338 9.20 15.46 -7.00
C GLY A 338 9.30 16.44 -5.82
N VAL A 339 9.27 15.95 -4.58
CA VAL A 339 9.48 16.78 -3.37
C VAL A 339 10.92 17.30 -3.30
N LEU A 340 11.91 16.44 -3.55
CA LEU A 340 13.32 16.81 -3.49
C LEU A 340 13.71 17.76 -4.61
N GLU A 341 13.28 17.48 -5.85
CA GLU A 341 13.57 18.33 -7.01
C GLU A 341 12.93 19.72 -6.89
N ALA A 342 11.73 19.81 -6.31
CA ALA A 342 11.06 21.10 -6.05
C ALA A 342 11.85 22.00 -5.07
N LEU A 343 12.70 21.41 -4.24
CA LEU A 343 13.60 22.10 -3.30
C LEU A 343 15.02 22.28 -3.85
N GLY A 344 15.23 21.98 -5.14
CA GLY A 344 16.53 22.13 -5.80
C GLY A 344 17.55 21.05 -5.43
N VAL A 345 17.09 19.93 -4.84
CA VAL A 345 17.94 18.78 -4.51
C VAL A 345 18.03 17.85 -5.72
N ARG A 346 19.25 17.46 -6.09
CA ARG A 346 19.46 16.46 -7.15
C ARG A 346 19.35 15.06 -6.56
N VAL A 347 18.39 14.27 -7.04
CA VAL A 347 18.26 12.86 -6.67
C VAL A 347 19.13 12.02 -7.59
N ALA A 348 20.09 11.30 -7.03
CA ALA A 348 21.01 10.43 -7.77
C ALA A 348 20.43 9.03 -7.98
N GLY A 349 19.58 8.57 -7.07
CA GLY A 349 18.88 7.29 -7.17
C GLY A 349 17.93 7.08 -6.01
N ILE A 350 16.86 6.33 -6.28
CA ILE A 350 15.95 5.80 -5.26
C ILE A 350 15.83 4.31 -5.52
N ASP A 351 16.09 3.52 -4.50
CA ASP A 351 15.95 2.06 -4.56
C ASP A 351 14.72 1.63 -3.75
N LEU A 352 13.76 1.00 -4.41
CA LEU A 352 12.54 0.52 -3.77
C LEU A 352 12.76 -0.75 -2.93
N ASP A 353 13.79 -1.52 -3.24
CA ASP A 353 14.14 -2.74 -2.52
C ASP A 353 14.89 -2.40 -1.24
N THR A 354 15.92 -1.55 -1.31
CA THR A 354 16.73 -1.15 -0.14
C THR A 354 16.13 0.02 0.65
N LYS A 355 15.10 0.69 0.11
CA LYS A 355 14.50 1.94 0.64
C LYS A 355 15.46 3.12 0.71
N GLU A 356 16.63 3.01 0.09
CA GLU A 356 17.64 4.06 0.10
C GLU A 356 17.27 5.17 -0.89
N VAL A 357 17.46 6.40 -0.43
CA VAL A 357 17.44 7.60 -1.26
C VAL A 357 18.82 8.22 -1.21
N VAL A 358 19.45 8.31 -2.38
CA VAL A 358 20.72 9.00 -2.56
C VAL A 358 20.42 10.36 -3.17
N ALA A 359 20.62 11.42 -2.39
CA ALA A 359 20.35 12.79 -2.83
C ALA A 359 21.48 13.73 -2.43
N ALA A 360 21.85 14.64 -3.34
CA ALA A 360 22.88 15.63 -3.12
C ALA A 360 22.24 16.94 -2.65
N PHE A 361 22.33 17.22 -1.34
CA PHE A 361 21.78 18.43 -0.74
C PHE A 361 22.74 19.62 -0.95
N PRO A 362 22.25 20.78 -1.44
CA PRO A 362 23.06 21.99 -1.57
C PRO A 362 23.56 22.57 -0.23
N SER A 363 22.84 22.30 0.87
CA SER A 363 23.20 22.71 2.23
C SER A 363 22.43 21.87 3.27
N ASP A 364 22.87 21.91 4.53
CA ASP A 364 22.16 21.30 5.66
C ASP A 364 20.76 21.87 5.90
N GLU A 365 20.57 23.16 5.61
CA GLU A 365 19.26 23.79 5.74
C GLU A 365 18.28 23.23 4.71
N VAL A 366 18.71 23.11 3.45
CA VAL A 366 17.90 22.48 2.38
C VAL A 366 17.63 21.01 2.70
N ARG A 367 18.59 20.31 3.33
CA ARG A 367 18.41 18.93 3.81
C ARG A 367 17.32 18.84 4.88
N ALA A 368 17.37 19.68 5.90
CA ALA A 368 16.35 19.71 6.95
C ALA A 368 14.96 20.03 6.38
N GLN A 369 14.87 21.03 5.51
CA GLN A 369 13.62 21.39 4.82
C GLN A 369 13.08 20.25 3.95
N SER A 370 13.97 19.54 3.26
CA SER A 370 13.61 18.37 2.45
C SER A 370 13.05 17.24 3.29
N PHE A 371 13.66 16.97 4.45
CA PHE A 371 13.17 15.93 5.35
C PHE A 371 11.81 16.29 5.92
N GLU A 372 11.60 17.55 6.30
CA GLU A 372 10.29 18.03 6.73
C GLU A 372 9.24 18.00 5.61
N ALA A 373 9.62 18.32 4.37
CA ALA A 373 8.70 18.23 3.23
C ALA A 373 8.29 16.78 2.93
N ILE A 374 9.23 15.83 3.01
CA ILE A 374 8.95 14.39 2.87
C ILE A 374 8.03 13.92 4.00
N ARG A 375 8.30 14.32 5.25
CA ARG A 375 7.45 14.06 6.42
C ARG A 375 6.05 14.67 6.26
N GLY A 376 5.93 15.87 5.71
CA GLY A 376 4.66 16.53 5.40
C GLY A 376 3.82 15.78 4.36
N ARG A 377 4.46 15.03 3.45
CA ARG A 377 3.75 14.10 2.55
C ARG A 377 3.36 12.78 3.22
N GLY A 378 3.73 12.60 4.49
CA GLY A 378 3.42 11.44 5.31
C GLY A 378 4.40 10.28 5.12
N TYR A 379 5.65 10.55 4.77
CA TYR A 379 6.72 9.55 4.72
C TYR A 379 7.71 9.74 5.88
N THR A 380 8.25 8.65 6.38
CA THR A 380 9.31 8.67 7.39
C THR A 380 10.67 8.81 6.72
N VAL A 381 11.49 9.70 7.25
CA VAL A 381 12.89 9.84 6.87
C VAL A 381 13.76 9.32 8.02
N VAL A 382 14.59 8.32 7.72
CA VAL A 382 15.63 7.79 8.61
C VAL A 382 16.97 8.27 8.06
N PRO A 383 17.61 9.29 8.67
CA PRO A 383 18.99 9.63 8.35
C PRO A 383 19.87 8.41 8.65
N ARG A 384 20.83 8.07 7.79
CA ARG A 384 21.86 7.13 8.23
C ARG A 384 22.74 7.76 9.30
#